data_AF-A0A441UDC0-F1
#
_entry.id   AF-A0A441UDC0-F1
#
_cell.length_a   1.000
_cell.length_b   1.000
_cell.length_c   1.000
_cell.angle_alpha   90.00
_cell.angle_beta   90.00
_cell.angle_gamma   90.00
#
_symmetry.space_group_name_H-M   'P 1'
#
loop_
_entity.id
_entity.type
_entity.pdbx_description
1 polymer ?
#
loop_
_entity_poly.entity_id
_entity_poly.type
_entity_poly.pdbx_seq_one_letter_code
_entity_poly.pdbx_strand_id
1 'polypeptide(L)'
;MPVRPIAPMAAAILIAATSMAHARPDTRAMTCEQTQFLIQSRRAVVLTTGRNTYDRYVRRYGNECDWPHVPVARYVRTLDGQCQVHRCEEPVFFFPD
;
A
#
# COMPACT_ATOMS: atom_id res chain seq x y z
N MET A 1 -22.41 -57.32 -29.15
CA MET A 1 -22.17 -55.91 -29.51
C MET A 1 -22.41 -55.06 -28.26
N PRO A 2 -21.40 -54.53 -27.57
CA PRO A 2 -21.66 -53.60 -26.48
C PRO A 2 -21.51 -52.16 -26.98
N VAL A 3 -22.61 -51.40 -26.92
CA VAL A 3 -22.63 -49.95 -27.14
C VAL A 3 -21.87 -49.31 -25.98
N ARG A 4 -20.74 -48.66 -26.29
CA ARG A 4 -19.94 -47.88 -25.34
C ARG A 4 -20.56 -46.47 -25.24
N PRO A 5 -21.09 -46.03 -24.09
CA PRO A 5 -21.53 -44.66 -23.93
C PRO A 5 -20.29 -43.76 -23.77
N ILE A 6 -20.03 -42.93 -24.78
CA ILE A 6 -19.07 -41.83 -24.68
C ILE A 6 -19.74 -40.78 -23.80
N ALA A 7 -19.32 -40.69 -22.53
CA ALA A 7 -19.74 -39.64 -21.62
C ALA A 7 -18.81 -38.43 -21.79
N PRO A 8 -19.28 -37.27 -22.29
CA PRO A 8 -18.50 -36.04 -22.26
C PRO A 8 -18.88 -35.30 -20.97
N MET A 9 -18.28 -35.67 -19.84
CA MET A 9 -18.33 -34.81 -18.65
C MET A 9 -17.26 -33.74 -18.81
N ALA A 10 -17.59 -32.70 -19.58
CA ALA A 10 -16.86 -31.44 -19.56
C ALA A 10 -17.05 -30.80 -18.17
N ALA A 11 -16.12 -31.06 -17.27
CA ALA A 11 -16.05 -30.38 -15.99
C ALA A 11 -15.60 -28.92 -16.22
N ALA A 12 -16.57 -28.01 -16.33
CA ALA A 12 -16.31 -26.58 -16.34
C ALA A 12 -15.89 -26.15 -14.93
N ILE A 13 -14.58 -25.99 -14.70
CA ILE A 13 -14.04 -25.42 -13.48
C ILE A 13 -14.27 -23.90 -13.54
N LEU A 14 -15.36 -23.44 -12.96
CA LEU A 14 -15.61 -22.02 -12.71
C LEU A 14 -14.71 -21.57 -11.55
N ILE A 15 -13.51 -21.07 -11.86
CA ILE A 15 -12.67 -20.40 -10.87
C ILE A 15 -13.29 -19.01 -10.62
N ALA A 16 -14.11 -18.89 -9.59
CA ALA A 16 -14.54 -17.60 -9.08
C ALA A 16 -13.32 -16.88 -8.48
N ALA A 17 -12.63 -16.09 -9.32
CA ALA A 17 -11.61 -15.16 -8.83
C ALA A 17 -12.32 -14.07 -8.03
N THR A 18 -12.38 -14.23 -6.70
CA THR A 18 -12.79 -13.14 -5.82
C THR A 18 -11.70 -12.08 -5.89
N SER A 19 -11.98 -10.98 -6.59
CA SER A 19 -11.13 -9.80 -6.51
C SER A 19 -11.24 -9.25 -5.09
N MET A 20 -10.35 -9.70 -4.20
CA MET A 20 -10.11 -8.98 -2.96
C MET A 20 -9.53 -7.64 -3.39
N ALA A 21 -10.37 -6.60 -3.44
CA ALA A 21 -9.90 -5.24 -3.59
C ALA A 21 -8.77 -5.07 -2.56
N HIS A 22 -7.53 -4.88 -3.03
CA HIS A 22 -6.37 -4.91 -2.15
C HIS A 22 -6.58 -3.86 -1.06
N ALA A 23 -6.90 -4.33 0.15
CA ALA A 23 -7.13 -3.45 1.28
C ALA A 23 -5.85 -2.65 1.51
N ARG A 24 -5.98 -1.33 1.62
CA ARG A 24 -4.87 -0.43 1.98
C ARG A 24 -4.33 -0.91 3.32
N PRO A 25 -3.06 -1.37 3.40
CA PRO A 25 -2.50 -1.83 4.66
C PRO A 25 -2.62 -0.75 5.73
N ASP A 26 -2.96 -1.15 6.95
CA ASP A 26 -3.14 -0.26 8.08
C ASP A 26 -1.86 -0.26 8.91
N THR A 27 -1.25 0.92 9.08
CA THR A 27 -0.02 1.04 9.87
C THR A 27 -0.22 0.61 11.31
N ARG A 28 -1.45 0.74 11.85
CA ARG A 28 -1.80 0.35 13.23
C ARG A 28 -1.78 -1.17 13.45
N ALA A 29 -1.73 -1.96 12.37
CA ALA A 29 -1.62 -3.42 12.39
C ALA A 29 -0.20 -3.92 12.03
N MET A 30 0.76 -3.02 11.80
CA MET A 30 2.15 -3.33 11.45
C MET A 30 3.10 -2.70 12.48
N THR A 31 4.29 -3.27 12.65
CA THR A 31 5.38 -2.61 13.38
C THR A 31 5.94 -1.45 12.55
N CYS A 32 6.72 -0.56 13.18
CA CYS A 32 7.41 0.50 12.45
C CYS A 32 8.36 -0.08 11.40
N GLU A 33 9.09 -1.14 11.73
CA GLU A 33 9.98 -1.83 10.79
C GLU A 33 9.22 -2.38 9.56
N GLN A 34 8.10 -3.07 9.77
CA GLN A 34 7.26 -3.59 8.69
C GLN A 34 6.72 -2.47 7.81
N THR A 35 6.29 -1.35 8.42
CA THR A 35 5.80 -0.17 7.72
C THR A 35 6.90 0.44 6.85
N GLN A 36 8.11 0.61 7.39
CA GLN A 36 9.27 1.11 6.64
C GLN A 36 9.62 0.18 5.48
N PHE A 37 9.73 -1.11 5.74
CA PHE A 37 10.05 -2.11 4.72
C PHE A 37 9.05 -2.09 3.57
N LEU A 38 7.75 -1.97 3.88
CA LEU A 38 6.70 -1.85 2.88
C LEU A 38 6.84 -0.57 2.02
N ILE A 39 7.12 0.58 2.65
CA ILE A 39 7.34 1.85 1.93
C ILE A 39 8.59 1.76 1.05
N GLN A 40 9.69 1.19 1.56
CA GLN A 40 10.94 1.06 0.81
C GLN A 40 10.79 0.11 -0.39
N SER A 41 10.15 -1.05 -0.20
CA SER A 41 9.93 -2.03 -1.27
C SER A 41 9.04 -1.49 -2.40
N ARG A 42 7.99 -0.73 -2.06
CA ARG A 42 7.04 -0.17 -3.04
C ARG A 42 7.42 1.20 -3.54
N ARG A 43 8.37 1.87 -2.89
CA ARG A 43 8.81 3.27 -3.10
C ARG A 43 7.75 4.33 -2.81
N ALA A 44 6.49 4.08 -3.18
CA ALA A 44 5.31 4.85 -2.81
C ALA A 44 4.12 3.92 -2.53
N VAL A 45 3.40 4.13 -1.43
CA VAL A 45 2.27 3.29 -1.03
C VAL A 45 1.22 4.09 -0.26
N VAL A 46 -0.05 3.81 -0.54
CA VAL A 46 -1.17 4.37 0.24
C VAL A 46 -1.43 3.48 1.45
N LEU A 47 -1.34 4.06 2.64
CA LEU A 47 -1.54 3.37 3.91
C LEU A 47 -2.67 4.01 4.71
N THR A 48 -3.46 3.18 5.39
CA THR A 48 -4.43 3.64 6.39
C THR A 48 -3.67 3.94 7.68
N THR A 49 -3.95 5.09 8.31
CA THR A 49 -3.27 5.55 9.54
C THR A 49 -4.22 5.87 10.68
N GLY A 50 -5.53 5.74 10.45
CA GLY A 50 -6.59 5.98 11.41
C GLY A 50 -7.92 5.41 10.91
N ARG A 51 -8.99 5.58 11.68
CA ARG A 51 -10.31 4.98 11.35
C ARG A 51 -10.80 5.37 9.95
N ASN A 52 -10.55 6.61 9.54
CA ASN A 52 -10.98 7.17 8.26
C ASN A 52 -9.85 7.94 7.54
N THR A 53 -8.61 7.86 8.04
CA THR A 53 -7.49 8.62 7.49
C THR A 53 -6.52 7.71 6.77
N TYR A 54 -6.09 8.14 5.60
CA TYR A 54 -5.09 7.47 4.80
C TYR A 54 -4.24 8.52 4.10
N ASP A 55 -3.02 8.14 3.75
CA ASP A 55 -2.12 9.01 3.01
C ASP A 55 -1.19 8.18 2.12
N ARG A 56 -0.55 8.83 1.14
CA ARG A 56 0.49 8.23 0.32
C ARG A 56 1.85 8.53 0.94
N TYR A 57 2.50 7.49 1.42
CA TYR A 57 3.85 7.56 1.95
C TYR A 57 4.87 7.15 0.88
N VAL A 58 6.02 7.82 0.90
CA VAL A 58 7.12 7.63 -0.04
C VAL A 58 8.40 7.29 0.70
N ARG A 59 9.34 6.65 0.01
CA ARG A 59 10.71 6.51 0.53
C ARG A 59 11.36 7.89 0.67
N ARG A 60 12.24 8.03 1.66
CA ARG A 60 12.92 9.30 1.96
C ARG A 60 13.75 9.84 0.78
N TYR A 61 14.46 8.95 0.10
CA TYR A 61 15.33 9.29 -1.02
C TYR A 61 14.74 8.66 -2.27
N GLY A 62 14.37 9.49 -3.24
CA GLY A 62 13.74 9.04 -4.48
C GLY A 62 13.08 10.16 -5.26
N ASN A 63 12.33 9.80 -6.29
CA ASN A 63 11.67 10.71 -7.23
C ASN A 63 10.14 10.49 -7.25
N GLU A 64 9.58 10.01 -6.15
CA GLU A 64 8.14 9.71 -6.04
C GLU A 64 7.27 10.95 -5.74
N CYS A 65 7.91 12.06 -5.38
CA CYS A 65 7.25 13.37 -5.25
C CYS A 65 7.41 14.15 -6.54
N ASP A 66 6.29 14.66 -7.05
CA ASP A 66 6.27 15.57 -8.19
C ASP A 66 6.60 16.99 -7.72
N TRP A 67 7.35 17.73 -8.54
CA TRP A 67 7.65 19.13 -8.28
C TRP A 67 6.33 19.94 -8.12
N PRO A 68 6.20 20.83 -7.11
CA PRO A 68 7.23 21.32 -6.19
C PRO A 68 7.37 20.52 -4.87
N HIS A 69 6.70 19.38 -4.74
CA HIS A 69 6.66 18.63 -3.49
C HIS A 69 7.98 17.92 -3.19
N VAL A 70 8.29 17.81 -1.90
CA VAL A 70 9.45 17.08 -1.41
C VAL A 70 9.04 16.06 -0.34
N PRO A 71 9.82 14.99 -0.09
CA PRO A 71 9.55 14.07 1.00
C PRO A 71 9.74 14.75 2.36
N VAL A 72 8.64 14.97 3.09
CA VAL A 72 8.66 15.56 4.44
C VAL A 72 8.37 14.49 5.49
N ALA A 73 9.15 14.51 6.57
CA ALA A 73 9.00 13.55 7.66
C ALA A 73 7.72 13.79 8.46
N ARG A 74 7.01 12.70 8.78
CA ARG A 74 5.76 12.65 9.55
C ARG A 74 5.76 11.47 10.48
N TYR A 75 4.94 11.52 11.52
CA TYR A 75 4.76 10.41 12.45
C TYR A 75 3.38 9.79 12.28
N VAL A 76 3.36 8.46 12.20
CA VAL A 76 2.13 7.65 12.15
C VAL A 76 2.12 6.68 13.33
N ARG A 77 0.92 6.29 13.77
CA ARG A 77 0.78 5.22 14.78
C ARG A 77 0.99 3.86 14.12
N THR A 78 1.83 3.05 14.75
CA THR A 78 2.09 1.65 14.45
C THR A 78 1.76 0.78 15.66
N LEU A 79 1.81 -0.54 15.50
CA LEU A 79 1.54 -1.52 16.56
C LEU A 79 2.46 -1.32 17.78
N ASP A 80 3.70 -0.91 17.51
CA ASP A 80 4.81 -0.79 18.47
C ASP A 80 5.11 0.67 18.90
N GLY A 81 4.36 1.65 18.40
CA GLY A 81 4.54 3.05 18.82
C GLY A 81 4.29 4.09 17.72
N GLN A 82 5.10 5.15 17.71
CA GLN A 82 5.13 6.14 16.63
C GLN A 82 6.25 5.78 15.66
N CYS A 83 5.97 5.88 14.36
CA CYS A 83 6.92 5.60 13.31
C CYS A 83 7.13 6.81 12.40
N GLN A 84 8.38 7.19 12.15
CA GLN A 84 8.73 8.30 11.26
C GLN A 84 8.67 7.87 9.79
N VAL A 85 7.67 8.31 9.04
CA VAL A 85 7.49 8.06 7.61
C VAL A 85 7.65 9.36 6.81
N HIS A 86 7.66 9.28 5.48
CA HIS A 86 7.72 10.48 4.63
C HIS A 86 6.50 10.53 3.72
N ARG A 87 5.93 11.72 3.52
CA ARG A 87 4.91 11.97 2.49
C ARG A 87 5.31 13.20 1.69
N CYS A 88 4.81 13.29 0.47
CA CYS A 88 5.08 14.45 -0.38
C CYS A 88 4.28 15.64 0.14
N GLU A 89 4.98 16.71 0.50
CA GLU A 89 4.37 17.98 0.90
C GLU A 89 5.09 19.09 0.15
N GLU A 90 4.36 20.16 -0.17
CA GLU A 90 4.98 21.36 -0.69
C GLU A 90 5.88 21.94 0.42
N PRO A 91 7.18 22.17 0.14
CA PRO A 91 8.05 22.77 1.13
C PRO A 91 7.54 24.16 1.49
N VAL A 92 7.34 24.41 2.79
CA VAL A 92 7.11 25.76 3.30
C VAL A 92 8.41 26.54 3.16
N PHE A 93 8.59 27.19 2.00
CA PHE A 93 9.68 28.14 1.82
C PHE A 93 9.39 29.39 2.66
N PHE A 94 10.03 29.49 3.83
CA PHE A 94 10.22 30.79 4.45
C PHE A 94 11.36 31.48 3.70
N PHE A 95 11.01 32.29 2.69
CA PHE A 95 11.93 33.28 2.16
C PHE A 95 11.95 34.44 3.14
N PRO A 96 13.07 34.74 3.84
CA PRO A 96 13.21 36.01 4.52
C PRO A 96 13.22 37.11 3.44
N ASP A 97 12.38 38.14 3.64
CA ASP A 97 12.30 39.33 2.78
C ASP A 97 13.65 40.06 2.66
#